data_AF-A0AAV3IBL3-F1
#
_entry.id   AF-A0AAV3IBL3-F1
#
_cell.length_a   1.000
_cell.length_b   1.000
_cell.length_c   1.000
_cell.angle_alpha   90.00
_cell.angle_beta   90.00
_cell.angle_gamma   90.00
#
_symmetry.space_group_name_H-M   'P 1'
#
loop_
_entity.id
_entity.type
_entity.pdbx_description
1 polymer ?
#
loop_
_entity_poly.entity_id
_entity_poly.type
_entity_poly.pdbx_seq_one_letter_code
_entity_poly.pdbx_strand_id
1 'polypeptide(L)'
;MGFSNFKKITKKIDIPLDDEIKKYIEDFDFSIFYSLPLSLILNDIANTHLYFKYFNELYVVRIPPNEIPTYNSKKESVYVNALLQAYSEHGNKTYSSFLELDDPYRRHFNNSRNDFYFASSLEVFVREVFKDDVFKALKCYISSSIEPVFYEDHNYAFIRCNAVLKQAVLTPIAHSVLSKICEANDKKGICHHLVNDGEVIWTVR
;
A
#
# COMPACT_ATOMS: atom_id res chain seq x y z
N MET A 1 52.48 25.91 32.57
CA MET A 1 51.71 25.29 33.68
C MET A 1 51.64 23.81 33.38
N GLY A 2 52.21 22.98 34.25
CA GLY A 2 52.50 21.56 33.97
C GLY A 2 51.26 20.68 33.91
N PHE A 3 51.28 19.70 33.00
CA PHE A 3 50.29 18.65 32.91
C PHE A 3 50.39 17.75 34.14
N SER A 4 49.28 17.63 34.88
CA SER A 4 49.17 16.70 35.99
C SER A 4 48.73 15.34 35.45
N ASN A 5 49.52 14.30 35.72
CA ASN A 5 49.15 12.91 35.44
C ASN A 5 47.95 12.52 36.31
N PHE A 6 46.75 12.50 35.72
CA PHE A 6 45.55 12.02 36.40
C PHE A 6 45.52 10.48 36.42
N LYS A 7 46.00 9.88 37.52
CA LYS A 7 45.99 8.42 37.80
C LYS A 7 44.60 7.78 37.95
N LYS A 8 43.52 8.42 37.48
CA LYS A 8 42.12 7.98 37.74
C LYS A 8 41.28 7.75 36.48
N ILE A 9 41.85 7.86 35.28
CA ILE A 9 41.09 7.60 34.03
C ILE A 9 40.76 6.11 33.90
N THR A 10 41.67 5.21 34.27
CA THR A 10 41.38 3.78 34.37
C THR A 10 41.99 3.18 35.64
N LYS A 11 41.42 2.07 36.13
CA LYS A 11 41.92 1.36 37.33
C LYS A 11 43.12 0.44 37.06
N LYS A 12 43.45 0.18 35.78
CA LYS A 12 44.40 -0.88 35.39
C LYS A 12 45.66 -0.37 34.71
N ILE A 13 45.61 0.79 34.05
CA ILE A 13 46.71 1.33 33.25
C ILE A 13 46.75 2.85 33.43
N ASP A 14 47.94 3.38 33.71
CA ASP A 14 48.20 4.81 33.66
C ASP A 14 48.27 5.24 32.19
N ILE A 15 47.37 6.13 31.78
CA ILE A 15 47.37 6.72 30.44
C ILE A 15 48.09 8.08 30.54
N PRO A 16 49.31 8.21 30.00
CA PRO A 16 50.01 9.49 29.98
C PRO A 16 49.24 10.44 29.05
N LEU A 17 48.85 11.61 29.57
CA LEU A 17 48.31 12.70 28.77
C LEU A 17 49.49 13.57 28.34
N ASP A 18 50.25 13.07 27.37
CA ASP A 18 51.43 13.74 26.82
C ASP A 18 51.06 14.83 25.80
N ASP A 19 52.08 15.57 25.38
CA ASP A 19 51.93 16.65 24.41
C ASP A 19 51.43 16.14 23.04
N GLU A 20 51.65 14.86 22.71
CA GLU A 20 51.15 14.23 21.47
C GLU A 20 49.63 14.06 21.49
N ILE A 21 49.08 13.48 22.57
CA ILE A 21 47.63 13.34 22.73
C ILE A 21 46.96 14.71 22.80
N LYS A 22 47.58 15.66 23.50
CA LYS A 22 47.05 17.03 23.56
C LYS A 22 46.98 17.65 22.17
N LYS A 23 48.08 17.58 21.41
CA LYS A 23 48.13 18.12 20.05
C LYS A 23 47.09 17.46 19.15
N TYR A 24 46.92 16.14 19.25
CA TYR A 24 45.89 15.43 18.50
C TYR A 24 44.48 15.96 18.83
N ILE A 25 44.14 16.14 20.12
CA ILE A 25 42.84 16.67 20.53
C ILE A 25 42.65 18.10 20.03
N GLU A 26 43.67 18.97 20.16
CA GLU A 26 43.58 20.36 19.73
C GLU A 26 43.47 20.50 18.20
N ASP A 27 44.12 19.62 17.44
CA ASP A 27 44.07 19.58 15.97
C ASP A 27 42.84 18.83 15.42
N PHE A 28 42.09 18.11 16.26
CA PHE A 28 40.94 17.31 15.83
C PHE A 28 39.74 18.18 15.49
N ASP A 29 39.14 17.96 14.31
CA ASP A 29 37.92 18.64 13.90
C ASP A 29 36.69 18.07 14.62
N PHE A 30 36.32 18.66 15.75
CA PHE A 30 35.12 18.28 16.49
C PHE A 30 33.80 18.71 15.81
N SER A 31 33.84 19.47 14.71
CA SER A 31 32.62 19.86 13.99
C SER A 31 31.91 18.67 13.32
N ILE A 32 32.60 17.55 13.15
CA ILE A 32 32.00 16.29 12.68
C ILE A 32 30.95 15.73 13.64
N PHE A 33 31.02 16.10 14.92
CA PHE A 33 30.04 15.72 15.92
C PHE A 33 29.00 16.82 16.07
N TYR A 34 27.78 16.53 15.64
CA TYR A 34 26.65 17.43 15.80
C TYR A 34 25.46 16.67 16.39
N SER A 35 24.63 17.39 17.13
CA SER A 35 23.33 16.89 17.56
C SER A 35 22.28 17.25 16.52
N LEU A 36 21.48 16.28 16.09
CA LEU A 36 20.25 16.57 15.37
C LEU A 36 19.12 16.83 16.37
N PRO A 37 18.35 17.93 16.24
CA PRO A 37 17.15 18.13 17.02
C PRO A 37 16.18 16.95 16.83
N LEU A 38 15.56 16.48 17.92
CA LEU A 38 14.60 15.36 17.83
C LEU A 38 13.48 15.64 16.82
N SER A 39 13.02 16.90 16.73
CA SER A 39 12.01 17.31 15.76
C SER A 39 12.43 17.07 14.30
N LEU A 40 13.71 17.27 13.98
CA LEU A 40 14.23 17.05 12.63
C LEU A 40 14.30 15.55 12.33
N ILE A 41 14.79 14.74 13.27
CA ILE A 41 14.78 13.27 13.14
C ILE A 41 13.35 12.75 12.94
N LEU A 42 12.40 13.23 13.75
CA LEU A 42 11.00 12.82 13.65
C LEU A 42 10.40 13.22 12.29
N ASN A 43 10.72 14.41 11.78
CA ASN A 43 10.27 14.88 10.47
C ASN A 43 10.87 14.03 9.32
N ASP A 44 12.15 13.68 9.42
CA ASP A 44 12.84 12.87 8.41
C ASP A 44 12.27 11.46 8.32
N ILE A 45 11.90 10.86 9.47
CA ILE A 45 11.34 9.50 9.49
C ILE A 45 9.82 9.46 9.28
N ALA A 46 9.10 10.58 9.41
CA ALA A 46 7.65 10.67 9.41
C ALA A 46 6.98 9.99 8.20
N ASN A 47 7.60 10.09 7.03
CA ASN A 47 7.11 9.51 5.78
C ASN A 47 7.73 8.15 5.43
N THR A 48 8.42 7.52 6.38
CA THR A 48 9.11 6.25 6.16
C THR A 48 8.50 5.15 7.04
N HIS A 49 8.75 3.90 6.67
CA HIS A 49 8.41 2.73 7.49
C HIS A 49 8.95 2.81 8.94
N LEU A 50 9.98 3.62 9.21
CA LEU A 50 10.56 3.77 10.54
C LEU A 50 9.58 4.42 11.52
N TYR A 51 8.77 5.39 11.08
CA TYR A 51 7.78 6.00 11.96
C TYR A 51 6.77 4.95 12.44
N PHE A 52 6.22 4.17 11.52
CA PHE A 52 5.31 3.08 11.88
C PHE A 52 6.00 2.03 12.77
N LYS A 53 7.26 1.68 12.48
CA LYS A 53 8.04 0.73 13.29
C LYS A 53 8.21 1.16 14.75
N TYR A 54 8.44 2.44 15.02
CA TYR A 54 8.71 2.93 16.38
C TYR A 54 7.45 3.36 17.13
N PHE A 55 6.44 3.88 16.44
CA PHE A 55 5.25 4.46 17.06
C PHE A 55 3.99 3.61 16.87
N ASN A 56 4.02 2.62 15.98
CA ASN A 56 2.86 1.79 15.61
C ASN A 56 1.64 2.62 15.16
N GLU A 57 1.91 3.81 14.63
CA GLU A 57 0.93 4.79 14.15
C GLU A 57 1.32 5.29 12.76
N LEU A 58 0.32 5.70 11.99
CA LEU A 58 0.56 6.41 10.73
C LEU A 58 0.64 7.90 11.00
N TYR A 59 1.71 8.52 10.55
CA TYR A 59 1.78 9.98 10.44
C TYR A 59 1.23 10.49 9.11
N VAL A 60 1.41 9.69 8.04
CA VAL A 60 1.03 10.06 6.68
C VAL A 60 -0.40 9.65 6.39
N VAL A 61 -1.15 10.55 5.76
CA VAL A 61 -2.47 10.26 5.19
C VAL A 61 -2.27 9.80 3.75
N ARG A 62 -2.85 8.66 3.39
CA ARG A 62 -2.89 8.20 2.01
C ARG A 62 -3.58 9.23 1.14
N ILE A 63 -2.95 9.59 0.02
CA ILE A 63 -3.54 10.48 -0.98
C ILE A 63 -4.27 9.59 -2.01
N PRO A 64 -5.61 9.63 -2.09
CA PRO A 64 -6.33 8.91 -3.12
C PRO A 64 -6.01 9.50 -4.52
N PRO A 65 -6.14 8.71 -5.60
CA PRO A 65 -5.91 9.23 -6.94
C PRO A 65 -6.91 10.34 -7.27
N ASN A 66 -6.41 11.53 -7.64
CA ASN A 66 -7.25 12.68 -8.02
C ASN A 66 -7.95 12.45 -9.37
N GLU A 67 -7.28 11.75 -10.29
CA GLU A 67 -7.77 11.45 -11.62
C GLU A 67 -7.43 10.00 -12.00
N ILE A 68 -8.30 9.39 -12.80
CA ILE A 68 -8.06 8.06 -13.35
C ILE A 68 -7.08 8.20 -14.52
N PRO A 69 -5.94 7.49 -14.52
CA PRO A 69 -5.00 7.54 -15.63
C PRO A 69 -5.61 7.12 -16.97
N THR A 70 -4.97 7.55 -18.05
CA THR A 70 -5.25 7.04 -19.40
C THR A 70 -5.11 5.52 -19.42
N TYR A 71 -5.92 4.87 -20.25
CA TYR A 71 -5.98 3.41 -20.30
C TYR A 71 -4.60 2.79 -20.56
N ASN A 72 -4.19 1.89 -19.66
CA ASN A 72 -2.94 1.16 -19.77
C ASN A 72 -3.22 -0.34 -19.91
N SER A 73 -3.09 -0.85 -21.14
CA SER A 73 -3.37 -2.26 -21.45
C SER A 73 -2.54 -3.24 -20.62
N LYS A 74 -1.31 -2.89 -20.21
CA LYS A 74 -0.46 -3.77 -19.39
C LYS A 74 -1.02 -3.99 -17.99
N LYS A 75 -1.77 -3.01 -17.45
CA LYS A 75 -2.33 -3.06 -16.10
C LYS A 75 -3.80 -3.45 -16.09
N GLU A 76 -4.54 -3.12 -17.14
CA GLU A 76 -6.00 -3.12 -17.10
C GLU A 76 -6.66 -4.15 -18.02
N SER A 77 -5.98 -4.62 -19.06
CA SER A 77 -6.61 -5.40 -20.12
C SER A 77 -7.35 -6.65 -19.62
N VAL A 78 -6.80 -7.35 -18.62
CA VAL A 78 -7.38 -8.61 -18.12
C VAL A 78 -8.73 -8.37 -17.46
N TYR A 79 -8.80 -7.55 -16.41
CA TYR A 79 -10.09 -7.26 -15.75
C TYR A 79 -11.06 -6.49 -16.66
N VAL A 80 -10.56 -5.60 -17.53
CA VAL A 80 -11.39 -4.87 -18.49
C VAL A 80 -12.06 -5.82 -19.47
N ASN A 81 -11.32 -6.77 -20.04
CA ASN A 81 -11.89 -7.77 -20.94
C ASN A 81 -12.89 -8.68 -20.21
N ALA A 82 -12.61 -9.06 -18.97
CA ALA A 82 -13.55 -9.85 -18.17
C ALA A 82 -14.87 -9.09 -17.91
N LEU A 83 -14.80 -7.77 -17.68
CA LEU A 83 -15.99 -6.93 -17.56
C LEU A 83 -16.74 -6.79 -18.88
N LEU A 84 -16.05 -6.58 -20.01
CA LEU A 84 -16.68 -6.51 -21.33
C LEU A 84 -17.41 -7.80 -21.69
N GLN A 85 -16.85 -8.96 -21.36
CA GLN A 85 -17.52 -10.26 -21.52
C GLN A 85 -18.79 -10.33 -20.66
N ALA A 86 -18.68 -9.96 -19.38
CA ALA A 86 -19.81 -9.97 -18.45
C ALA A 86 -20.96 -9.05 -18.89
N TYR A 87 -20.62 -7.86 -19.40
CA TYR A 87 -21.60 -6.94 -19.96
C TYR A 87 -22.20 -7.45 -21.26
N SER A 88 -21.39 -8.09 -22.11
CA SER A 88 -21.87 -8.58 -23.40
C SER A 88 -22.88 -9.72 -23.25
N GLU A 89 -22.63 -10.61 -22.30
CA GLU A 89 -23.52 -11.70 -21.92
C GLU A 89 -24.84 -11.16 -21.36
N HIS A 90 -24.78 -10.31 -20.33
CA HIS A 90 -25.97 -9.78 -19.66
C HIS A 90 -26.78 -8.82 -20.56
N GLY A 91 -26.11 -8.06 -21.43
CA GLY A 91 -26.73 -7.13 -22.36
C GLY A 91 -27.22 -7.75 -23.66
N ASN A 92 -26.94 -9.05 -23.89
CA ASN A 92 -27.18 -9.74 -25.15
C ASN A 92 -26.69 -8.92 -26.38
N LYS A 93 -25.52 -8.31 -26.24
CA LYS A 93 -24.89 -7.41 -27.24
C LYS A 93 -23.39 -7.52 -27.10
N THR A 94 -22.66 -7.71 -28.20
CA THR A 94 -21.19 -7.78 -28.14
C THR A 94 -20.60 -6.38 -27.97
N TYR A 95 -19.80 -6.17 -26.92
CA TYR A 95 -18.98 -4.99 -26.73
C TYR A 95 -17.51 -5.35 -26.94
N SER A 96 -16.89 -4.82 -28.01
CA SER A 96 -15.47 -5.06 -28.32
C SER A 96 -14.56 -4.04 -27.66
N SER A 97 -15.13 -2.92 -27.22
CA SER A 97 -14.42 -1.82 -26.56
C SER A 97 -15.27 -1.20 -25.46
N PHE A 98 -14.62 -0.72 -24.40
CA PHE A 98 -15.30 0.03 -23.34
C PHE A 98 -15.89 1.36 -23.83
N LEU A 99 -15.46 1.85 -25.00
CA LEU A 99 -16.01 3.04 -25.66
C LEU A 99 -17.42 2.81 -26.24
N GLU A 100 -17.79 1.56 -26.48
CA GLU A 100 -19.09 1.17 -27.04
C GLU A 100 -20.17 0.96 -25.97
N LEU A 101 -19.78 1.06 -24.68
CA LEU A 101 -20.67 0.80 -23.57
C LEU A 101 -21.79 1.85 -23.50
N ASP A 102 -23.01 1.34 -23.44
CA ASP A 102 -24.21 2.07 -23.04
C ASP A 102 -24.45 1.91 -21.53
N ASP A 103 -25.41 2.67 -21.00
CA ASP A 103 -25.80 2.51 -19.61
C ASP A 103 -26.68 1.26 -19.46
N PRO A 104 -26.54 0.50 -18.36
CA PRO A 104 -25.80 0.85 -17.14
C PRO A 104 -24.30 0.49 -17.14
N TYR A 105 -23.81 -0.21 -18.16
CA TYR A 105 -22.46 -0.79 -18.16
C TYR A 105 -21.36 0.24 -18.23
N ARG A 106 -21.55 1.33 -18.98
CA ARG A 106 -20.58 2.44 -19.03
C ARG A 106 -20.36 3.04 -17.64
N ARG A 107 -21.44 3.33 -16.91
CA ARG A 107 -21.36 3.84 -15.54
C ARG A 107 -20.70 2.84 -14.60
N HIS A 108 -21.07 1.57 -14.68
CA HIS A 108 -20.45 0.52 -13.87
C HIS A 108 -18.94 0.42 -14.16
N PHE A 109 -18.55 0.39 -15.43
CA PHE A 109 -17.15 0.33 -15.87
C PHE A 109 -16.31 1.52 -15.37
N ASN A 110 -16.83 2.74 -15.47
CA ASN A 110 -16.14 3.93 -14.96
C ASN A 110 -15.89 3.84 -13.45
N ASN A 111 -16.88 3.34 -12.70
CA ASN A 111 -16.71 3.08 -11.27
C ASN A 111 -15.69 1.97 -11.01
N SER A 112 -15.72 0.87 -11.77
CA SER A 112 -14.75 -0.21 -11.67
C SER A 112 -13.31 0.25 -11.94
N ARG A 113 -13.09 1.11 -12.95
CA ARG A 113 -11.76 1.70 -13.19
C ARG A 113 -11.33 2.60 -12.02
N ASN A 114 -12.25 3.39 -11.46
CA ASN A 114 -11.96 4.20 -10.29
C ASN A 114 -11.54 3.32 -9.11
N ASP A 115 -12.33 2.29 -8.79
CA ASP A 115 -12.07 1.34 -7.71
C ASP A 115 -10.71 0.65 -7.90
N PHE A 116 -10.38 0.21 -9.12
CA PHE A 116 -9.09 -0.42 -9.45
C PHE A 116 -7.89 0.49 -9.15
N TYR A 117 -7.94 1.75 -9.57
CA TYR A 117 -6.86 2.71 -9.31
C TYR A 117 -6.83 3.18 -7.87
N PHE A 118 -7.99 3.22 -7.19
CA PHE A 118 -8.06 3.43 -5.76
C PHE A 118 -7.28 2.31 -5.04
N ALA A 119 -7.61 1.04 -5.26
CA ALA A 119 -6.87 -0.09 -4.70
C ALA A 119 -5.37 -0.08 -5.05
N SER A 120 -5.02 0.33 -6.27
CA SER A 120 -3.61 0.47 -6.69
C SER A 120 -2.86 1.53 -5.89
N SER A 121 -3.51 2.64 -5.50
CA SER A 121 -2.87 3.63 -4.63
C SER A 121 -2.71 3.12 -3.19
N LEU A 122 -3.63 2.27 -2.72
CA LEU A 122 -3.46 1.58 -1.44
C LEU A 122 -2.24 0.65 -1.48
N GLU A 123 -2.08 -0.14 -2.53
CA GLU A 123 -0.91 -1.02 -2.72
C GLU A 123 0.41 -0.26 -2.63
N VAL A 124 0.51 0.88 -3.32
CA VAL A 124 1.71 1.74 -3.26
C VAL A 124 1.94 2.23 -1.83
N PHE A 125 0.91 2.79 -1.21
CA PHE A 125 1.01 3.35 0.14
C PHE A 125 1.45 2.31 1.17
N VAL A 126 0.84 1.12 1.18
CA VAL A 126 1.18 0.09 2.16
C VAL A 126 2.58 -0.48 1.91
N ARG A 127 3.05 -0.55 0.66
CA ARG A 127 4.43 -0.99 0.36
C ARG A 127 5.48 0.00 0.87
N GLU A 128 5.17 1.28 0.93
CA GLU A 128 6.07 2.31 1.46
C GLU A 128 6.09 2.36 2.99
N VAL A 129 4.93 2.09 3.60
CA VAL A 129 4.73 2.15 5.05
C VAL A 129 5.15 0.86 5.76
N PHE A 130 4.88 -0.30 5.17
CA PHE A 130 5.11 -1.61 5.80
C PHE A 130 6.26 -2.35 5.14
N LYS A 131 7.01 -3.13 5.94
CA LYS A 131 8.08 -4.00 5.44
C LYS A 131 7.53 -5.28 4.80
N ASP A 132 6.43 -5.80 5.34
CA ASP A 132 5.77 -7.02 4.86
C ASP A 132 4.80 -6.69 3.72
N ASP A 133 4.48 -7.70 2.92
CA ASP A 133 3.50 -7.58 1.82
C ASP A 133 2.06 -7.59 2.37
N VAL A 134 1.71 -6.50 3.04
CA VAL A 134 0.42 -6.27 3.68
C VAL A 134 -0.70 -6.21 2.64
N PHE A 135 -0.41 -5.74 1.42
CA PHE A 135 -1.40 -5.70 0.34
C PHE A 135 -1.80 -7.11 -0.09
N LYS A 136 -0.83 -8.03 -0.25
CA LYS A 136 -1.12 -9.43 -0.55
C LYS A 136 -1.96 -10.10 0.54
N ALA A 137 -1.66 -9.87 1.81
CA ALA A 137 -2.48 -10.38 2.91
C ALA A 137 -3.93 -9.85 2.84
N LEU A 138 -4.09 -8.56 2.52
CA LEU A 138 -5.41 -7.96 2.31
C LEU A 138 -6.15 -8.58 1.13
N LYS A 139 -5.48 -8.85 0.00
CA LYS A 139 -6.06 -9.57 -1.15
C LYS A 139 -6.57 -10.96 -0.72
N CYS A 140 -5.79 -11.71 0.04
CA CYS A 140 -6.22 -13.02 0.56
C CYS A 140 -7.47 -12.90 1.45
N TYR A 141 -7.54 -11.91 2.34
CA TYR A 141 -8.73 -11.70 3.18
C TYR A 141 -9.98 -11.37 2.37
N ILE A 142 -9.86 -10.49 1.37
CA ILE A 142 -10.97 -10.17 0.46
C ILE A 142 -11.38 -11.41 -0.33
N SER A 143 -10.42 -12.14 -0.90
CA SER A 143 -10.64 -13.38 -1.66
C SER A 143 -11.44 -14.42 -0.84
N SER A 144 -11.00 -14.73 0.38
CA SER A 144 -11.73 -15.64 1.27
C SER A 144 -13.12 -15.12 1.66
N SER A 145 -13.28 -13.80 1.78
CA SER A 145 -14.57 -13.21 2.16
C SER A 145 -15.61 -13.22 1.05
N ILE A 146 -15.18 -13.18 -0.22
CA ILE A 146 -16.07 -13.22 -1.39
C ILE A 146 -16.33 -14.63 -1.88
N GLU A 147 -15.50 -15.61 -1.49
CA GLU A 147 -15.56 -16.99 -1.98
C GLU A 147 -16.96 -17.63 -1.87
N PRO A 148 -17.71 -17.52 -0.75
CA PRO A 148 -19.05 -18.12 -0.68
C PRO A 148 -20.02 -17.52 -1.70
N VAL A 149 -20.00 -16.19 -1.85
CA VAL A 149 -20.86 -15.46 -2.80
C VAL A 149 -20.44 -15.73 -4.25
N PHE A 150 -19.15 -15.97 -4.48
CA PHE A 150 -18.63 -16.33 -5.80
C PHE A 150 -19.17 -17.65 -6.32
N TYR A 151 -19.42 -18.62 -5.42
CA TYR A 151 -19.95 -19.95 -5.73
C TYR A 151 -21.48 -20.06 -5.66
N GLU A 152 -22.20 -18.99 -5.33
CA GLU A 152 -23.66 -18.96 -5.45
C GLU A 152 -24.09 -19.08 -6.92
N ASP A 153 -25.34 -19.53 -7.13
CA ASP A 153 -25.93 -19.58 -8.46
C ASP A 153 -26.24 -18.16 -8.96
N HIS A 154 -25.54 -17.74 -10.02
CA HIS A 154 -25.76 -16.45 -10.67
C HIS A 154 -26.12 -16.66 -12.13
N ASN A 155 -27.26 -16.10 -12.55
CA ASN A 155 -27.74 -16.24 -13.93
C ASN A 155 -26.84 -15.57 -14.98
N TYR A 156 -26.03 -14.59 -14.58
CA TYR A 156 -25.15 -13.85 -15.49
C TYR A 156 -23.86 -13.42 -14.77
N ALA A 157 -22.76 -13.36 -15.52
CA ALA A 157 -21.48 -12.85 -15.07
C ALA A 157 -21.55 -11.46 -14.41
N PHE A 158 -22.33 -10.55 -15.00
CA PHE A 158 -22.51 -9.19 -14.45
C PHE A 158 -23.19 -9.20 -13.07
N ILE A 159 -24.15 -10.10 -12.85
CA ILE A 159 -24.84 -10.22 -11.56
C ILE A 159 -23.86 -10.73 -10.49
N ARG A 160 -23.09 -11.77 -10.81
CA ARG A 160 -22.05 -12.27 -9.89
C ARG A 160 -21.02 -11.20 -9.56
N CYS A 161 -20.54 -10.46 -10.56
CA CYS A 161 -19.60 -9.36 -10.34
C CYS A 161 -20.15 -8.37 -9.30
N ASN A 162 -21.40 -7.93 -9.44
CA ASN A 162 -22.03 -7.03 -8.47
C ASN A 162 -22.19 -7.66 -7.08
N ALA A 163 -22.58 -8.93 -7.00
CA ALA A 163 -22.72 -9.64 -5.73
C ALA A 163 -21.38 -9.77 -4.99
N VAL A 164 -20.32 -10.16 -5.70
CA VAL A 164 -18.95 -10.24 -5.19
C VAL A 164 -18.44 -8.88 -4.72
N LEU A 165 -18.61 -7.82 -5.53
CA LEU A 165 -18.18 -6.47 -5.15
C LEU A 165 -18.95 -5.96 -3.92
N LYS A 166 -20.23 -6.28 -3.79
CA LYS A 166 -21.03 -5.96 -2.60
C LYS A 166 -20.49 -6.67 -1.36
N GLN A 167 -20.17 -7.95 -1.48
CA GLN A 167 -19.60 -8.73 -0.38
C GLN A 167 -18.22 -8.23 0.02
N ALA A 168 -17.36 -7.87 -0.95
CA ALA A 168 -16.04 -7.32 -0.67
C ALA A 168 -16.11 -6.04 0.18
N VAL A 169 -17.06 -5.15 -0.08
CA VAL A 169 -17.26 -3.93 0.74
C VAL A 169 -17.54 -4.27 2.20
N LEU A 170 -18.32 -5.33 2.44
CA LEU A 170 -18.73 -5.78 3.77
C LEU A 170 -17.62 -6.53 4.53
N THR A 171 -16.52 -6.91 3.87
CA THR A 171 -15.43 -7.65 4.53
C THR A 171 -14.83 -6.82 5.68
N PRO A 172 -14.88 -7.32 6.93
CA PRO A 172 -14.24 -6.63 8.05
C PRO A 172 -12.72 -6.71 7.93
N ILE A 173 -12.05 -5.58 8.13
CA ILE A 173 -10.58 -5.52 8.13
C ILE A 173 -10.11 -5.50 9.58
N ALA A 174 -9.58 -6.61 10.08
CA ALA A 174 -9.12 -6.74 11.46
C ALA A 174 -7.77 -6.04 11.73
N HIS A 175 -7.00 -5.77 10.68
CA HIS A 175 -5.69 -5.14 10.80
C HIS A 175 -5.83 -3.68 11.27
N SER A 176 -5.20 -3.33 12.40
CA SER A 176 -5.36 -2.06 13.12
C SER A 176 -5.13 -0.79 12.29
N VAL A 177 -4.23 -0.86 11.32
CA VAL A 177 -3.95 0.24 10.40
C VAL A 177 -4.82 0.19 9.15
N LEU A 178 -4.85 -0.94 8.44
CA LEU A 178 -5.65 -1.08 7.22
C LEU A 178 -7.13 -0.76 7.47
N SER A 179 -7.67 -1.07 8.65
CA SER A 179 -9.04 -0.73 9.01
C SER A 179 -9.35 0.77 8.99
N LYS A 180 -8.33 1.63 9.05
CA LYS A 180 -8.44 3.10 9.02
C LYS A 180 -8.23 3.70 7.63
N ILE A 181 -7.57 2.98 6.71
CA ILE A 181 -7.14 3.52 5.40
C ILE A 181 -7.71 2.76 4.19
N CYS A 182 -8.24 1.55 4.41
CA CYS A 182 -8.86 0.72 3.39
C CYS A 182 -10.36 1.04 3.33
N GLU A 183 -10.78 1.64 2.23
CA GLU A 183 -12.14 2.08 2.00
C GLU A 183 -12.93 1.09 1.13
N ALA A 184 -14.23 1.35 0.95
CA ALA A 184 -15.09 0.51 0.12
C ALA A 184 -14.56 0.36 -1.32
N ASN A 185 -14.03 1.45 -1.91
CA ASN A 185 -13.45 1.46 -3.25
C ASN A 185 -12.21 0.55 -3.34
N ASP A 186 -11.38 0.49 -2.29
CA ASP A 186 -10.22 -0.42 -2.27
C ASP A 186 -10.66 -1.87 -2.34
N LYS A 187 -11.65 -2.25 -1.53
CA LYS A 187 -12.12 -3.64 -1.48
C LYS A 187 -12.71 -4.09 -2.82
N LYS A 188 -13.45 -3.20 -3.49
CA LYS A 188 -13.94 -3.44 -4.86
C LYS A 188 -12.80 -3.52 -5.87
N GLY A 189 -11.85 -2.59 -5.80
CA GLY A 189 -10.70 -2.56 -6.69
C GLY A 189 -9.82 -3.80 -6.54
N ILE A 190 -9.67 -4.30 -5.32
CA ILE A 190 -8.96 -5.55 -5.04
C ILE A 190 -9.60 -6.72 -5.79
N CYS A 191 -10.92 -6.80 -5.92
CA CYS A 191 -11.54 -7.83 -6.75
C CYS A 191 -11.09 -7.75 -8.22
N HIS A 192 -10.88 -6.54 -8.76
CA HIS A 192 -10.33 -6.37 -10.11
C HIS A 192 -8.85 -6.76 -10.19
N HIS A 193 -8.06 -6.52 -9.14
CA HIS A 193 -6.70 -7.06 -9.03
C HIS A 193 -6.70 -8.60 -8.98
N LEU A 194 -7.59 -9.23 -8.22
CA LEU A 194 -7.73 -10.69 -8.19
C LEU A 194 -8.07 -11.29 -9.56
N VAL A 195 -8.85 -10.57 -10.38
CA VAL A 195 -9.11 -10.97 -11.77
C VAL A 195 -7.85 -10.86 -12.63
N ASN A 196 -7.06 -9.79 -12.48
CA ASN A 196 -5.76 -9.67 -13.15
C ASN A 196 -4.79 -10.79 -12.74
N ASP A 197 -4.82 -11.19 -11.47
CA ASP A 197 -4.01 -12.28 -10.92
C ASP A 197 -4.48 -13.67 -11.37
N GLY A 198 -5.68 -13.77 -11.98
CA GLY A 198 -6.29 -15.03 -12.40
C GLY A 198 -6.93 -15.83 -11.26
N GLU A 199 -7.05 -15.26 -10.06
CA GLU A 199 -7.69 -15.89 -8.91
C GLU A 199 -9.22 -15.85 -8.98
N VAL A 200 -9.77 -14.84 -9.67
CA VAL A 200 -11.22 -14.63 -9.84
C VAL A 200 -11.54 -14.49 -11.32
N ILE A 201 -12.67 -15.06 -11.76
CA ILE A 201 -13.19 -14.89 -13.12
C ILE A 201 -14.67 -14.49 -13.08
N TRP A 202 -15.08 -13.57 -13.95
CA TRP A 202 -16.48 -13.14 -13.99
C TRP A 202 -17.40 -14.05 -14.81
N THR A 203 -16.88 -14.98 -15.61
CA THR A 203 -17.65 -15.87 -16.51
C THR A 203 -18.36 -17.00 -15.77
N VAL A 204 -19.69 -17.03 -15.80
CA VAL A 204 -20.48 -18.10 -15.15
C VAL A 204 -20.42 -19.36 -16.01
N ARG A 205 -20.37 -20.55 -15.39
CA ARG A 205 -20.39 -21.82 -16.13
C ARG A 205 -21.82 -22.21 -16.47
#